data_AF-A0A3D2R011-F1
#
_entry.id   AF-A0A3D2R011-F1
#
_cell.length_a   1.000
_cell.length_b   1.000
_cell.length_c   1.000
_cell.angle_alpha   90.00
_cell.angle_beta   90.00
_cell.angle_gamma   90.00
#
_symmetry.space_group_name_H-M   'P 1'
#
loop_
_entity.id
_entity.type
_entity.pdbx_description
1 polymer ?
#
loop_
_entity_poly.entity_id
_entity_poly.type
_entity_poly.pdbx_seq_one_letter_code
_entity_poly.pdbx_strand_id
1 'polypeptide(L)' 'MGHSEIKSGDAQLAQLNEIVMIEKNAHFSPWSIKSFDEAIKAKNIFKVFLENKKIFGYYVAIIAIDQC' A
#
# COMPACT_ATOMS: atom_id res chain seq x y z
N MET A 1 -28.52 8.30 -3.64
CA MET A 1 -27.17 8.32 -3.04
C MET A 1 -26.29 7.48 -3.95
N GLY A 2 -25.31 8.07 -4.63
CA GLY A 2 -24.44 7.30 -5.53
C GLY A 2 -23.51 6.42 -4.70
N HIS A 3 -23.50 5.11 -4.95
CA HIS A 3 -22.49 4.23 -4.37
C HIS A 3 -21.15 4.59 -5.00
N SER A 4 -20.18 5.00 -4.19
CA SER A 4 -18.81 5.16 -4.66
C SER A 4 -18.22 3.78 -4.95
N GLU A 5 -17.64 3.63 -6.14
CA GLU A 5 -16.99 2.39 -6.56
C GLU A 5 -15.56 2.35 -6.01
N ILE A 6 -15.30 1.42 -5.10
CA ILE A 6 -13.95 1.14 -4.61
C ILE A 6 -13.22 0.31 -5.68
N LYS A 7 -12.05 0.79 -6.10
CA LYS A 7 -11.15 0.09 -7.03
C LYS A 7 -9.89 -0.35 -6.31
N SER A 8 -9.30 -1.45 -6.76
CA SER A 8 -7.98 -1.88 -6.29
C SER A 8 -6.99 -1.97 -7.44
N GLY A 9 -5.73 -1.65 -7.19
CA GLY A 9 -4.63 -1.78 -8.14
C GLY A 9 -3.33 -2.17 -7.46
N ASP A 10 -2.33 -2.57 -8.23
CA ASP A 10 -0.97 -2.78 -7.72
C ASP A 10 -0.32 -1.44 -7.35
N ALA A 11 0.35 -1.41 -6.19
CA ALA A 11 1.06 -0.23 -5.73
C ALA A 11 2.22 0.12 -6.66
N GLN A 12 2.38 1.40 -6.95
CA GLN A 12 3.46 1.95 -7.79
C GLN A 12 4.37 2.87 -6.97
N LEU A 13 5.64 2.99 -7.37
CA LEU A 13 6.61 3.84 -6.68
C LEU A 13 6.15 5.31 -6.56
N ALA A 14 5.44 5.82 -7.57
CA ALA A 14 4.91 7.18 -7.57
C ALA A 14 3.85 7.43 -6.47
N GLN A 15 3.26 6.37 -5.90
CA GLN A 15 2.19 6.45 -4.90
C GLN A 15 2.72 6.37 -3.46
N LEU A 16 4.00 6.08 -3.26
CA LEU A 16 4.55 5.81 -1.92
C LEU A 16 4.38 6.99 -0.94
N ASN A 17 4.47 8.22 -1.43
CA ASN A 17 4.27 9.40 -0.58
C ASN A 17 2.84 9.45 0.00
N GLU A 18 1.83 9.11 -0.78
CA GLU A 18 0.43 9.08 -0.34
C GLU A 18 0.20 7.92 0.65
N ILE A 19 0.78 6.75 0.36
CA ILE A 19 0.71 5.57 1.24
C ILE A 19 1.36 5.84 2.60
N VAL A 20 2.54 6.48 2.63
CA VAL A 20 3.22 6.84 3.88
C VAL A 20 2.42 7.84 4.71
N MET A 21 1.67 8.75 4.09
CA MET A 21 0.77 9.65 4.81
C MET A 21 -0.38 8.88 5.47
N ILE A 22 -0.97 7.91 4.76
CA ILE A 22 -2.02 7.03 5.32
C ILE A 22 -1.44 6.24 6.49
N GLU A 23 -0.27 5.63 6.30
CA GLU A 23 0.40 4.78 7.29
C GLU A 23 0.66 5.52 8.62
N LYS A 24 1.25 6.73 8.53
CA LYS A 24 1.53 7.59 9.71
C LYS A 24 0.29 7.96 10.51
N ASN A 25 -0.87 8.02 9.86
CA ASN A 25 -2.13 8.38 10.50
C ASN A 25 -2.89 7.16 11.06
N ALA A 26 -2.62 5.96 10.54
CA ALA A 26 -3.37 4.75 10.85
C ALA A 26 -2.68 3.83 11.86
N HIS A 27 -1.34 3.86 11.96
CA HIS A 27 -0.59 2.92 12.79
C HIS A 27 0.28 3.60 13.84
N PHE A 28 0.35 2.97 15.02
CA PHE A 28 1.18 3.45 16.14
C PHE A 28 2.69 3.38 15.84
N SER A 29 3.13 2.39 15.08
CA SER A 29 4.52 2.23 14.64
C SER A 29 4.56 2.17 13.10
N PRO A 30 4.52 3.32 12.42
CA PRO A 30 4.37 3.39 10.98
C PRO A 30 5.64 2.94 10.25
N TRP A 31 5.45 2.21 9.16
CA TRP A 31 6.49 1.92 8.18
C TRP A 31 7.04 3.18 7.55
N SER A 32 8.34 3.13 7.25
CA SER A 32 9.02 4.17 6.50
C SER A 32 8.75 4.02 5.00
N ILE A 33 9.02 5.08 4.23
CA ILE A 33 8.97 4.99 2.76
C ILE A 33 9.89 3.89 2.21
N LYS A 34 11.03 3.65 2.88
CA LYS A 34 11.99 2.61 2.51
C LYS A 34 11.38 1.21 2.66
N SER A 35 10.60 0.98 3.71
CA SER A 35 9.92 -0.29 3.95
C SER A 35 8.93 -0.62 2.81
N PHE A 36 8.20 0.37 2.31
CA PHE A 36 7.28 0.19 1.19
C PHE A 36 8.00 0.01 -0.16
N ASP A 37 9.08 0.76 -0.39
CA ASP A 37 9.94 0.57 -1.58
C ASP A 37 10.54 -0.85 -1.61
N GLU A 38 11.03 -1.34 -0.48
CA GLU A 38 11.52 -2.73 -0.33
C GLU A 38 10.40 -3.75 -0.58
N ALA A 39 9.18 -3.50 -0.11
CA ALA A 39 8.04 -4.38 -0.38
C ALA A 39 7.71 -4.49 -1.88
N ILE A 40 7.78 -3.38 -2.63
CA ILE A 40 7.60 -3.40 -4.09
C ILE A 40 8.73 -4.20 -4.76
N LYS A 41 9.98 -3.94 -4.37
CA LYS A 41 11.17 -4.60 -4.95
C LYS A 41 11.21 -6.09 -4.67
N ALA A 42 10.78 -6.50 -3.47
CA ALA A 42 10.65 -7.90 -3.08
C ALA A 42 9.52 -8.64 -3.80
N LYS A 43 8.73 -7.94 -4.65
CA LYS A 43 7.56 -8.49 -5.35
C LYS A 43 6.51 -9.07 -4.39
N ASN A 44 6.37 -8.44 -3.21
CA ASN A 44 5.28 -8.73 -2.29
C ASN A 44 3.92 -8.40 -2.95
N ILE A 45 2.84 -8.97 -2.42
CA ILE A 45 1.48 -8.59 -2.85
C ILE A 45 1.18 -7.24 -2.23
N PHE A 46 1.32 -6.18 -3.01
CA PHE A 46 1.10 -4.81 -2.55
C PHE A 46 -0.02 -4.16 -3.36
N LYS A 47 -1.18 -4.01 -2.74
CA LYS A 47 -2.38 -3.41 -3.33
C LYS A 47 -2.69 -2.05 -2.72
N VAL A 48 -3.21 -1.14 -3.54
CA VAL A 48 -3.80 0.13 -3.12
C VAL A 48 -5.29 0.14 -3.42
N PHE A 49 -6.08 0.78 -2.56
CA PHE A 49 -7.52 0.97 -2.72
C PHE A 49 -7.81 2.43 -3.05
N LEU A 50 -8.59 2.64 -4.11
CA LEU A 50 -8.90 3.95 -4.64
C LEU A 50 -10.41 4.18 -4.62
N GLU A 51 -10.78 5.41 -4.25
CA GLU A 51 -12.11 5.95 -4.41
C GLU A 51 -11.96 7.30 -5.13
N ASN A 52 -12.70 7.51 -6.22
CA ASN A 52 -12.61 8.75 -7.01
C ASN A 52 -11.17 9.13 -7.42
N LYS A 53 -10.34 8.11 -7.74
CA LYS A 53 -8.89 8.21 -8.08
C LYS A 53 -7.96 8.64 -6.93
N LYS A 54 -8.46 8.78 -5.70
CA LYS A 54 -7.66 9.05 -4.50
C LYS A 54 -7.39 7.75 -3.75
N ILE A 55 -6.17 7.57 -3.25
CA ILE A 55 -5.85 6.40 -2.43
C ILE A 55 -6.39 6.65 -1.02
N PHE A 56 -7.16 5.71 -0.49
CA PHE A 56 -7.67 5.78 0.88
C PHE A 56 -7.17 4.63 1.76
N GLY A 57 -6.57 3.62 1.17
CA GLY A 57 -6.03 2.48 1.90
C GLY A 57 -5.07 1.66 1.06
N TYR A 58 -4.38 0.74 1.71
CA TYR A 58 -3.46 -0.18 1.07
C TYR A 58 -3.40 -1.50 1.83
N TYR A 59 -2.82 -2.51 1.20
CA TYR A 59 -2.61 -3.85 1.73
C TYR A 59 -1.24 -4.35 1.28
N VAL A 60 -0.43 -4.85 2.22
CA VAL A 60 0.86 -5.50 1.94
C VAL A 60 0.85 -6.90 2.51
N ALA A 61 1.00 -7.92 1.66
CA ALA A 61 1.29 -9.29 2.06
C ALA A 61 2.76 -9.60 1.76
N ILE A 62 3.54 -9.86 2.80
CA ILE A 62 4.95 -10.25 2.67
C ILE A 62 5.01 -11.71 2.25
N ILE A 63 5.65 -11.99 1.12
CA ILE A 63 5.94 -13.35 0.68
C ILE A 63 7.31 -13.74 1.24
N ALA A 64 7.31 -14.54 2.31
CA ALA A 64 8.53 -15.15 2.82
C ALA A 64 8.63 -16.59 2.29
N ILE A 65 9.63 -16.85 1.46
CA ILE A 65 10.01 -18.23 1.09
C ILE A 65 11.03 -18.66 2.14
N ASP A 66 10.66 -19.64 2.95
CA ASP A 66 11.61 -20.31 3.84
C ASP A 66 12.59 -21.10 2.96
N GLN A 67 13.84 -20.64 2.88
CA GLN A 67 14.92 -21.32 2.15
C GLN A 67 15.80 -22.13 3.11
N CYS A 68 15.20 -22.73 4.12
CA CYS A 68 15.92 -23.61 5.04
C CYS A 68 16.38 -24.91 4.34
#